data_AF-A0A2M7R7B9-F1
#
_entry.id   AF-A0A2M7R7B9-F1
#
_cell.length_a   1.000
_cell.length_b   1.000
_cell.length_c   1.000
_cell.angle_alpha   90.00
_cell.angle_beta   90.00
_cell.angle_gamma   90.00
#
_symmetry.space_group_name_H-M   'P 1'
#
loop_
_entity.id
_entity.type
_entity.pdbx_description
1 polymer ?
#
loop_
_entity_poly.entity_id
_entity_poly.type
_entity_poly.pdbx_seq_one_letter_code
_entity_poly.pdbx_strand_id
1 'polypeptide(L)'
;MIAKKQKKKKSFQEIFLSVLFVFFTLAIIGLLAVSNFKIRERRKELLSQIETLEKEIQNVEKKNQELKAGISESQTEDYLEKEAREKLGLKKPGEEVVAIKKIQSEEKQKEQKEEKSLWQKILEFFKIK
;
A
#
# COMPACT_ATOMS: atom_id res chain seq x y z
N MET A 1 91.28 15.04 8.96
CA MET A 1 90.63 14.06 9.85
C MET A 1 89.15 14.02 9.52
N ILE A 2 88.60 12.88 9.11
CA ILE A 2 87.17 12.75 8.74
C ILE A 2 86.43 12.17 9.95
N ALA A 3 85.57 12.96 10.59
CA ALA A 3 84.79 12.53 11.74
C ALA A 3 83.68 11.56 11.32
N LYS A 4 83.77 10.30 11.76
CA LYS A 4 82.69 9.32 11.62
C LYS A 4 81.55 9.65 12.60
N LYS A 5 80.42 10.11 12.07
CA LYS A 5 79.18 10.35 12.81
C LYS A 5 78.60 9.03 13.32
N GLN A 6 78.76 8.73 14.61
CA GLN A 6 78.16 7.55 15.21
C GLN A 6 76.64 7.74 15.36
N LYS A 7 75.86 6.92 14.65
CA LYS A 7 74.40 6.88 14.82
C LYS A 7 74.09 6.14 16.13
N LYS A 8 73.50 6.85 17.10
CA LYS A 8 72.96 6.25 18.32
C LYS A 8 71.92 5.18 17.94
N LYS A 9 72.17 3.92 18.27
CA LYS A 9 71.17 2.85 18.18
C LYS A 9 70.10 3.17 19.22
N LYS A 10 68.84 3.31 18.78
CA LYS A 10 67.69 3.47 19.69
C LYS A 10 67.67 2.32 20.69
N SER A 11 67.45 2.65 21.95
CA SER A 11 67.31 1.65 23.02
C SER A 11 66.12 0.73 22.70
N PHE A 12 66.25 -0.56 23.00
CA PHE A 12 65.16 -1.53 22.83
C PHE A 12 63.85 -1.07 23.51
N GLN A 13 63.97 -0.32 24.61
CA GLN A 13 62.83 0.29 25.31
C GLN A 13 62.10 1.35 24.47
N GLU A 14 62.81 2.16 23.69
CA GLU A 14 62.21 3.19 22.83
C GLU A 14 61.43 2.55 21.68
N ILE A 15 61.91 1.42 21.15
CA ILE A 15 61.22 0.67 20.11
C ILE A 15 59.95 0.03 20.68
N PHE A 16 60.05 -0.61 21.86
CA PHE A 16 58.91 -1.22 22.52
C PHE A 16 57.81 -0.20 22.87
N LEU A 17 58.18 0.95 23.45
CA LEU A 17 57.23 2.02 23.75
C LEU A 17 56.57 2.60 22.49
N SER A 18 57.34 2.76 21.41
CA SER A 18 56.79 3.21 20.12
C SER A 18 55.77 2.22 19.55
N VAL A 19 56.04 0.92 19.64
CA VAL A 19 55.12 -0.12 19.16
C VAL A 19 53.86 -0.15 20.02
N LEU A 20 53.98 -0.07 21.35
CA LEU A 20 52.84 -0.03 22.26
C LEU A 20 51.94 1.18 21.99
N PHE A 21 52.54 2.35 21.72
CA PHE A 21 51.80 3.56 21.38
C PHE A 21 51.02 3.41 20.06
N VAL A 22 51.60 2.76 19.05
CA VAL A 22 50.90 2.45 17.79
C VAL A 22 49.72 1.50 18.04
N PHE A 23 49.90 0.45 18.86
CA PHE A 23 48.79 -0.44 19.20
C PHE A 23 47.69 0.28 19.99
N PHE A 24 48.05 1.15 20.93
CA PHE A 24 47.08 1.91 21.71
C PHE A 24 46.27 2.87 20.84
N THR A 25 46.93 3.58 19.92
CA THR A 25 46.25 4.47 18.97
C THR A 25 45.33 3.69 18.02
N LEU A 26 45.77 2.53 17.52
CA LEU A 26 44.93 1.64 16.72
C LEU A 26 43.72 1.11 17.51
N ALA A 27 43.89 0.77 18.79
CA ALA A 27 42.79 0.34 19.64
C ALA A 27 41.74 1.45 19.85
N ILE A 28 42.17 2.70 20.05
CA ILE A 28 41.26 3.85 20.14
C ILE A 28 40.51 4.05 18.82
N ILE A 29 41.21 4.02 17.68
CA ILE A 29 40.59 4.15 16.35
C ILE A 29 39.57 3.02 16.13
N GLY A 30 39.90 1.79 16.52
CA GLY A 30 38.99 0.65 16.44
C GLY A 30 37.72 0.85 17.28
N LEU A 31 37.86 1.32 18.52
CA LEU A 31 36.72 1.61 19.39
C LEU A 31 35.82 2.70 18.80
N LEU A 32 36.42 3.79 18.29
CA LEU A 32 35.70 4.86 17.61
C LEU A 32 34.98 4.34 16.35
N ALA A 33 35.60 3.45 15.57
CA ALA A 33 35.00 2.86 14.39
C ALA A 33 33.76 2.03 14.73
N VAL A 34 33.85 1.18 15.76
CA VAL A 34 32.71 0.37 16.24
C VAL A 34 31.57 1.25 16.74
N SER A 35 31.89 2.29 17.52
CA SER A 35 30.90 3.27 18.01
C SER A 35 30.19 3.97 16.85
N ASN A 36 30.95 4.45 15.86
CA ASN A 36 30.40 5.08 14.67
C ASN A 36 29.51 4.13 13.86
N PHE A 37 29.89 2.86 13.74
CA PHE A 37 29.09 1.87 13.02
C PHE A 37 27.72 1.67 13.69
N LYS A 38 27.69 1.55 15.02
CA LYS A 38 26.44 1.41 15.78
C LYS A 38 25.53 2.64 15.64
N ILE A 39 26.12 3.84 15.61
CA ILE A 39 25.38 5.09 15.41
C ILE A 39 24.79 5.16 14.00
N ARG A 40 25.53 4.70 12.98
CA ARG A 40 25.06 4.68 11.59
C ARG A 40 23.83 3.80 11.41
N GLU A 41 23.80 2.63 12.03
CA GLU A 41 22.63 1.74 11.97
C GLU A 41 21.40 2.40 12.61
N ARG A 42 21.54 2.98 13.81
CA ARG A 42 20.44 3.73 14.44
C ARG A 42 19.97 4.90 13.59
N ARG A 43 20.89 5.62 12.94
CA ARG A 43 20.54 6.73 12.05
C ARG A 43 19.73 6.25 10.85
N LYS A 44 20.06 5.12 10.24
CA LYS A 44 19.26 4.55 9.14
C LYS A 44 17.85 4.19 9.58
N GLU A 45 17.71 3.56 10.75
CA GLU A 45 16.41 3.22 11.31
C GLU A 45 15.55 4.46 11.53
N LEU A 46 16.11 5.50 12.16
CA LEU A 46 15.43 6.77 12.38
C LEU A 46 15.02 7.45 11.06
N LEU A 47 15.88 7.42 10.03
CA LEU A 47 15.54 7.97 8.72
C LEU A 47 14.38 7.21 8.06
N SER A 48 14.36 5.87 8.18
CA SER A 48 13.24 5.06 7.69
C SER A 48 11.94 5.36 8.42
N GLN A 49 12.00 5.60 9.73
CA GLN A 49 10.84 5.99 10.52
C GLN A 49 10.32 7.37 10.09
N ILE A 50 11.21 8.34 9.86
CA ILE A 50 10.85 9.66 9.35
C ILE A 50 10.15 9.53 7.99
N GLU A 51 10.71 8.78 7.04
CA GLU A 51 10.10 8.59 5.72
C GLU A 51 8.71 7.93 5.81
N THR A 52 8.53 6.98 6.73
CA THR A 52 7.24 6.32 6.96
C THR A 52 6.22 7.30 7.52
N LEU A 53 6.60 8.08 8.53
CA LEU A 53 5.74 9.09 9.14
C LEU A 53 5.37 10.20 8.16
N GLU A 54 6.29 10.64 7.31
CA GLU A 54 6.02 11.63 6.26
C GLU A 54 4.98 11.10 5.25
N LYS A 55 5.09 9.81 4.85
CA LYS A 55 4.08 9.18 3.99
C LYS A 55 2.72 9.07 4.68
N GLU A 56 2.69 8.77 5.97
CA GLU A 56 1.46 8.73 6.75
C GLU A 56 0.79 10.11 6.81
N ILE A 57 1.57 11.17 7.08
CA ILE A 57 1.08 12.55 7.07
C ILE A 57 0.47 12.89 5.71
N GLN A 58 1.18 12.63 4.61
CA GLN A 58 0.68 12.89 3.26
C GLN A 58 -0.62 12.13 2.97
N ASN A 59 -0.72 10.87 3.40
CA ASN A 59 -1.92 10.07 3.21
C ASN A 59 -3.10 10.62 4.02
N VAL A 60 -2.87 11.02 5.27
CA VAL A 60 -3.90 11.62 6.13
C VAL A 60 -4.34 12.97 5.57
N GLU A 61 -3.42 13.81 5.11
CA GLU A 61 -3.73 15.09 4.47
C GLU A 61 -4.57 14.90 3.21
N LYS A 62 -4.20 13.94 2.36
CA LYS A 62 -4.97 13.60 1.16
C LYS A 62 -6.38 13.14 1.50
N LYS A 63 -6.54 12.23 2.46
CA LYS A 63 -7.86 11.78 2.94
C LYS A 63 -8.67 12.94 3.50
N ASN A 64 -8.05 13.85 4.25
CA ASN A 64 -8.71 15.03 4.78
C ASN A 64 -9.21 15.94 3.64
N GLN A 65 -8.41 16.15 2.60
CA GLN A 65 -8.82 16.90 1.41
C GLN A 65 -9.97 16.23 0.67
N GLU A 66 -9.91 14.92 0.45
CA GLU A 66 -10.98 14.14 -0.18
C GLU A 66 -12.29 14.22 0.61
N LEU A 67 -12.23 14.08 1.94
CA LEU A 67 -13.39 14.20 2.82
C LEU A 67 -13.97 15.62 2.79
N LYS A 68 -13.13 16.65 2.81
CA LYS A 68 -13.59 18.05 2.69
C LYS A 68 -14.27 18.30 1.34
N ALA A 69 -13.71 17.79 0.26
CA ALA A 69 -14.31 17.89 -1.07
C ALA A 69 -15.69 17.20 -1.12
N GLY A 70 -15.80 15.99 -0.57
CA GLY A 70 -17.09 15.29 -0.49
C GLY A 70 -18.12 15.98 0.41
N ILE A 71 -17.69 16.63 1.50
CA ILE A 71 -18.57 17.46 2.32
C ILE A 71 -19.07 18.66 1.51
N SER A 72 -18.19 19.35 0.80
CA SER A 72 -18.59 20.48 -0.05
C SER A 72 -19.52 20.05 -1.18
N GLU A 73 -19.26 18.91 -1.82
CA GLU A 73 -20.11 18.35 -2.88
C GLU A 73 -21.49 17.97 -2.33
N SER A 74 -21.55 17.29 -1.18
CA SER A 74 -22.82 16.87 -0.57
C SER A 74 -23.69 18.02 -0.06
N GLN A 75 -23.12 19.21 0.13
CA GLN A 75 -23.85 20.43 0.48
C GLN A 75 -24.39 21.17 -0.76
N THR A 76 -24.05 20.75 -1.98
CA THR A 76 -24.57 21.38 -3.19
C THR A 76 -26.03 21.04 -3.43
N GLU A 77 -26.77 22.00 -4.00
CA GLU A 77 -28.18 21.83 -4.33
C GLU A 77 -28.39 20.68 -5.34
N ASP A 78 -27.46 20.52 -6.29
CA ASP A 78 -27.47 19.43 -7.27
C ASP A 78 -27.34 18.05 -6.62
N TYR A 79 -26.46 17.91 -5.62
CA TYR A 79 -26.31 16.66 -4.88
C TYR A 79 -27.58 16.34 -4.07
N LEU A 80 -28.14 17.34 -3.39
CA LEU A 80 -29.39 17.20 -2.65
C LEU A 80 -30.57 16.82 -3.57
N GLU A 81 -30.66 17.45 -4.73
CA GLU A 81 -31.68 17.16 -5.75
C GLU A 81 -31.53 15.74 -6.30
N LYS A 82 -30.30 15.32 -6.60
CA LYS A 82 -30.00 13.96 -7.04
C LYS A 82 -30.38 12.93 -5.97
N GLU A 83 -29.97 13.15 -4.72
CA GLU A 83 -30.29 12.28 -3.60
C GLU A 83 -31.82 12.21 -3.36
N ALA A 84 -32.53 13.34 -3.47
CA ALA A 84 -33.98 13.41 -3.34
C ALA A 84 -34.71 12.66 -4.47
N ARG A 85 -34.22 12.76 -5.71
CA ARG A 85 -34.75 12.00 -6.85
C ARG A 85 -34.47 10.50 -6.72
N GLU A 86 -33.25 10.12 -6.37
CA GLU A 86 -32.81 8.72 -6.33
C GLU A 86 -33.33 7.96 -5.11
N LYS A 87 -33.24 8.55 -3.92
CA LYS A 87 -33.60 7.87 -2.66
C LYS A 87 -35.03 8.11 -2.23
N LEU A 88 -35.54 9.33 -2.43
CA LEU A 88 -36.88 9.70 -1.98
C LEU A 88 -37.92 9.67 -3.11
N GLY A 89 -37.49 9.47 -4.36
CA GLY A 89 -38.38 9.49 -5.53
C GLY A 89 -39.06 10.84 -5.74
N LEU A 90 -38.50 11.92 -5.17
CA LEU A 90 -39.07 13.26 -5.24
C LEU A 90 -38.78 13.90 -6.60
N LYS A 91 -39.71 14.75 -7.04
CA LYS A 91 -39.63 15.46 -8.32
C LYS A 91 -39.98 16.92 -8.13
N LYS A 92 -39.45 17.80 -8.98
CA LYS A 92 -39.82 19.22 -8.96
C LYS A 92 -41.24 19.42 -9.52
N PRO A 93 -41.95 20.47 -9.08
CA PRO A 93 -43.25 20.82 -9.64
C PRO A 93 -43.11 21.09 -11.14
N GLY A 94 -43.85 20.32 -11.96
CA GLY A 94 -43.77 20.38 -13.43
C GLY A 94 -43.07 19.18 -14.09
N GLU A 95 -42.47 18.27 -13.34
CA GLU A 95 -41.83 17.06 -13.89
C GLU A 95 -42.80 15.87 -14.02
N GLU A 96 -42.75 15.16 -15.15
CA GLU A 96 -43.49 13.91 -15.40
C GLU A 96 -42.59 12.68 -15.18
N VAL A 97 -43.11 11.67 -14.47
CA VAL A 97 -42.38 10.43 -14.18
C VAL A 97 -42.84 9.36 -15.17
N VAL A 98 -41.91 8.84 -15.98
CA VAL A 98 -42.20 7.77 -16.95
C VAL A 98 -41.62 6.45 -16.43
N ALA A 99 -42.48 5.52 -16.04
CA ALA A 99 -42.08 4.17 -15.70
C ALA A 99 -41.95 3.33 -16.97
N ILE A 100 -40.72 3.06 -17.42
CA ILE A 100 -40.47 2.17 -18.55
C ILE A 100 -40.70 0.73 -18.09
N LYS A 101 -41.89 0.19 -18.39
CA LYS A 101 -42.15 -1.23 -18.21
C LYS A 101 -41.31 -2.00 -19.22
N LYS A 102 -40.34 -2.79 -18.75
CA LYS A 102 -39.63 -3.73 -19.60
C LYS A 102 -40.71 -4.60 -20.25
N ILE A 103 -40.88 -4.49 -21.56
CA ILE A 103 -41.77 -5.36 -22.32
C ILE A 103 -41.19 -6.76 -22.14
N GLN A 104 -41.72 -7.52 -21.18
CA GLN A 104 -41.64 -8.96 -21.27
C GLN A 104 -42.46 -9.26 -22.51
N SER A 105 -41.74 -9.66 -23.56
CA SER A 105 -42.30 -10.13 -24.81
C SER A 105 -43.51 -10.98 -24.48
N GLU A 106 -44.70 -10.50 -24.84
CA GLU A 106 -45.88 -11.34 -24.83
C GLU A 106 -45.61 -12.44 -25.87
N GLU A 107 -45.10 -13.58 -25.41
CA GLU A 107 -45.24 -14.83 -26.12
C GLU A 107 -46.73 -15.16 -26.14
N LYS A 108 -47.42 -14.66 -27.16
CA LYS A 108 -48.69 -15.21 -27.60
C LYS A 108 -48.44 -16.66 -28.03
N GLN A 109 -48.93 -17.54 -27.17
CA GLN A 109 -49.17 -18.98 -27.31
C GLN A 109 -49.23 -19.50 -28.77
N LYS A 110 -48.40 -20.51 -29.06
CA LYS A 110 -48.67 -21.51 -30.10
C LYS A 110 -48.82 -22.88 -29.42
N GLU A 111 -50.04 -23.39 -29.52
CA GLU A 111 -50.51 -24.78 -29.47
C GLU A 111 -49.58 -25.86 -28.90
N GLN A 112 -50.12 -26.55 -27.89
CA GLN A 112 -49.75 -27.89 -27.47
C GLN A 112 -49.70 -28.85 -28.67
N LYS A 113 -48.50 -29.30 -29.04
CA LYS A 113 -48.28 -30.67 -29.48
C LYS A 113 -47.42 -31.34 -28.42
N GLU A 114 -48.00 -32.31 -27.74
CA GLU A 114 -47.28 -33.26 -26.90
C GLU A 114 -46.27 -34.04 -27.75
N GLU A 115 -45.06 -33.52 -27.92
CA GLU A 115 -43.94 -34.41 -28.20
C GLU A 115 -43.50 -35.01 -26.88
N LYS A 116 -43.82 -36.30 -26.70
CA LYS A 116 -43.39 -37.10 -25.56
C LYS A 116 -41.94 -36.80 -25.23
N SER A 117 -41.73 -36.12 -24.10
CA SER A 117 -40.43 -35.76 -23.57
C SER A 117 -39.57 -37.02 -23.51
N LEU A 118 -38.30 -36.91 -23.91
CA LEU A 118 -37.37 -38.02 -24.09
C LEU A 118 -37.31 -38.99 -22.89
N TRP A 119 -37.66 -38.51 -21.70
CA TRP A 119 -37.87 -39.31 -20.48
C TRP A 119 -39.02 -40.31 -20.57
N GLN A 120 -40.15 -39.97 -21.20
CA GLN A 120 -41.29 -40.87 -21.43
C GLN A 120 -40.93 -42.04 -22.35
N LYS A 121 -40.07 -41.82 -23.36
CA LYS A 121 -39.54 -42.90 -24.21
C LYS A 121 -38.60 -43.83 -23.44
N ILE A 122 -37.77 -43.28 -22.56
CA ILE A 122 -36.86 -44.06 -21.70
C ILE A 122 -37.65 -44.89 -20.68
N LEU A 123 -38.75 -44.37 -20.15
CA LEU A 123 -39.61 -45.05 -19.18
C LEU A 123 -40.42 -46.20 -19.80
N GLU A 124 -40.87 -46.08 -21.05
CA GLU A 124 -41.54 -47.17 -21.78
C GLU A 124 -40.58 -48.33 -22.08
N PHE A 125 -39.31 -48.06 -22.40
CA PHE A 125 -38.30 -49.09 -22.67
C PHE A 125 -38.00 -49.99 -21.46
N PHE A 126 -38.08 -49.44 -20.24
CA PHE A 126 -37.86 -50.19 -18.99
C PHE A 126 -39.08 -50.97 -18.49
N LYS A 127 -40.26 -50.76 -19.09
CA LYS A 127 -41.52 -51.42 -18.68
C LYS A 127 -41.77 -52.75 -19.40
N ILE A 128 -40.84 -53.21 -20.23
CA ILE A 128 -40.88 -54.51 -20.89
C ILE A 128 -39.89 -55.45 -20.18
N LYS A 129 -40.37 -56.10 -19.12
CA LYS A 129 -39.92 -57.42 -18.67
C LYS A 129 -41.08 -58.12 -18.00
#